data_AF-A0A3B8P323-F1
#
_entry.id   AF-A0A3B8P323-F1
#
_cell.length_a   1.000
_cell.length_b   1.000
_cell.length_c   1.000
_cell.angle_alpha   90.00
_cell.angle_beta   90.00
_cell.angle_gamma   90.00
#
_symmetry.space_group_name_H-M   'P 1'
#
loop_
_entity.id
_entity.type
_entity.pdbx_description
1 polymer ?
#
loop_
_entity_poly.entity_id
_entity_poly.type
_entity_poly.pdbx_seq_one_letter_code
_entity_poly.pdbx_strand_id
1 'polypeptide(L)'
;IGTSWLMGVQLWLFLWAPLHGRSLEVSMGYFLLPLAMVLTGRLVYSERLSRLQKVAVGCAALGVGHELYQHGSFAWETLVVMIGYPIYFVLRRRCRTDHLGGLWCDMGLLLPWALYFVIQGPLSAADLIAHPGLYGLIPLLGAFSASALIAYVLASRMLPFSLFGLLSYVEPVLLVGVALLLGETIGPDQWLTYLPIWAAVLVLVLEGFKHLLRQRRRSV
;
A
#
# COMPACT_ATOMS: atom_id res chain seq x y z
N ILE A 1 1.86 -14.64 14.71
CA ILE A 1 0.51 -14.41 15.28
C ILE A 1 0.11 -12.96 15.16
N GLY A 2 0.69 -12.01 15.91
CA GLY A 2 0.27 -10.59 15.82
C GLY A 2 0.43 -9.98 14.42
N THR A 3 1.55 -10.23 13.74
CA THR A 3 1.77 -9.83 12.34
C THR A 3 0.76 -10.45 11.39
N SER A 4 0.47 -11.74 11.59
CA SER A 4 -0.45 -12.53 10.78
C SER A 4 -1.88 -12.02 10.93
N TRP A 5 -2.30 -11.68 12.14
CA TRP A 5 -3.60 -11.07 12.42
C TRP A 5 -3.74 -9.71 11.73
N LEU A 6 -2.74 -8.82 11.88
CA LEU A 6 -2.74 -7.52 11.21
C LEU A 6 -2.85 -7.68 9.69
N MET A 7 -2.06 -8.57 9.09
CA MET A 7 -2.13 -8.86 7.66
C MET A 7 -3.50 -9.42 7.25
N GLY A 8 -4.06 -10.34 8.04
CA GLY A 8 -5.37 -10.93 7.80
C GLY A 8 -6.48 -9.89 7.82
N VAL A 9 -6.46 -8.98 8.79
CA VAL A 9 -7.41 -7.86 8.86
C VAL A 9 -7.29 -6.96 7.64
N GLN A 10 -6.08 -6.65 7.16
CA GLN A 10 -5.89 -5.85 5.94
C GLN A 10 -6.45 -6.56 4.70
N LEU A 11 -6.13 -7.84 4.52
CA LEU A 11 -6.61 -8.63 3.37
C LEU A 11 -8.13 -8.80 3.40
N TRP A 12 -8.69 -9.06 4.57
CA TRP A 12 -10.13 -9.14 4.76
C TRP A 12 -10.80 -7.80 4.45
N LEU A 13 -10.27 -6.69 4.97
CA LEU A 13 -10.83 -5.37 4.72
C LEU A 13 -10.80 -5.01 3.23
N PHE A 14 -9.71 -5.35 2.53
CA PHE A 14 -9.59 -5.16 1.09
C PHE A 14 -10.62 -5.96 0.28
N LEU A 15 -10.98 -7.17 0.73
CA LEU A 15 -12.05 -7.98 0.14
C LEU A 15 -13.45 -7.47 0.51
N TRP A 16 -13.66 -7.12 1.78
CA TRP A 16 -14.96 -6.82 2.36
C TRP A 16 -15.47 -5.43 1.99
N ALA A 17 -14.59 -4.42 1.98
CA ALA A 17 -14.99 -3.04 1.80
C ALA A 17 -15.65 -2.76 0.44
N PRO A 18 -15.12 -3.27 -0.70
CA PRO A 18 -15.80 -3.08 -1.98
C PRO A 18 -17.19 -3.71 -2.05
N LEU A 19 -17.38 -4.85 -1.38
CA LEU A 19 -18.68 -5.53 -1.33
C LEU A 19 -19.72 -4.77 -0.49
N HIS A 20 -19.28 -3.84 0.38
CA HIS A 20 -20.16 -3.06 1.25
C HIS A 20 -20.21 -1.57 0.86
N GLY A 21 -19.74 -1.23 -0.35
CA GLY A 21 -19.71 0.15 -0.83
C GLY A 21 -18.72 1.04 -0.08
N ARG A 22 -17.72 0.44 0.58
CA ARG A 22 -16.67 1.13 1.38
C ARG A 22 -15.32 1.21 0.67
N SER A 23 -15.30 1.05 -0.65
CA SER A 23 -14.06 1.11 -1.45
C SER A 23 -13.35 2.45 -1.29
N LEU A 24 -14.10 3.55 -1.25
CA LEU A 24 -13.55 4.89 -1.21
C LEU A 24 -12.78 5.11 0.10
N GLU A 25 -13.35 4.69 1.22
CA GLU A 25 -12.77 4.79 2.55
C GLU A 25 -11.46 4.00 2.67
N VAL A 26 -11.41 2.80 2.06
CA VAL A 26 -10.18 2.00 2.00
C VAL A 26 -9.13 2.65 1.10
N SER A 27 -9.52 3.17 -0.07
CA SER A 27 -8.62 3.92 -0.96
C SER A 27 -8.04 5.16 -0.26
N MET A 28 -8.84 5.89 0.52
CA MET A 28 -8.35 6.99 1.36
C MET A 28 -7.30 6.53 2.37
N GLY A 29 -7.51 5.35 2.95
CA GLY A 29 -6.54 4.72 3.84
C GLY A 29 -5.19 4.48 3.15
N TYR A 30 -5.21 3.93 1.94
CA TYR A 30 -4.00 3.73 1.13
C TYR A 30 -3.35 5.05 0.69
N PHE A 31 -4.14 6.10 0.52
CA PHE A 31 -3.65 7.44 0.18
C PHE A 31 -2.92 8.13 1.34
N LEU A 32 -3.40 7.91 2.56
CA LEU A 32 -2.81 8.36 3.82
C LEU A 32 -1.61 7.52 4.26
N LEU A 33 -1.57 6.25 3.86
CA LEU A 33 -0.58 5.27 4.27
C LEU A 33 0.88 5.75 4.08
N PRO A 34 1.31 6.30 2.93
CA PRO A 34 2.65 6.83 2.76
C PRO A 34 3.08 7.84 3.85
N LEU A 35 2.22 8.78 4.22
CA LEU A 35 2.49 9.76 5.27
C LEU A 35 2.59 9.08 6.64
N ALA A 36 1.67 8.17 6.94
CA ALA A 36 1.70 7.39 8.17
C ALA A 36 3.00 6.57 8.29
N MET A 37 3.47 6.00 7.18
CA MET A 37 4.75 5.31 7.11
C MET A 37 5.92 6.27 7.38
N VAL A 38 5.95 7.47 6.78
CA VAL A 38 6.98 8.48 7.07
C VAL A 38 6.99 8.90 8.53
N LEU A 39 5.83 9.18 9.10
CA LEU A 39 5.71 9.55 10.52
C LEU A 39 6.22 8.42 11.42
N THR A 40 5.87 7.18 11.11
CA THR A 40 6.35 5.99 11.82
C THR A 40 7.87 5.83 11.70
N GLY A 41 8.43 6.04 10.51
CA GLY A 41 9.88 6.06 10.28
C GLY A 41 10.60 7.10 11.13
N ARG A 42 10.01 8.30 11.23
CA ARG A 42 10.54 9.40 12.05
C ARG A 42 10.41 9.13 13.55
N LEU A 43 9.27 8.63 14.02
CA LEU A 43 8.97 8.45 15.45
C LEU A 43 9.59 7.18 16.03
N VAL A 44 9.50 6.06 15.31
CA VAL A 44 9.94 4.74 15.80
C VAL A 44 11.42 4.50 15.52
N TYR A 45 11.91 4.91 14.35
CA TYR A 45 13.29 4.66 13.91
C TYR A 45 14.18 5.91 13.95
N SER A 46 13.63 7.07 14.36
CA SER A 46 14.36 8.34 14.44
C SER A 46 15.03 8.74 13.11
N GLU A 47 14.47 8.29 11.99
CA GLU A 47 15.03 8.53 10.66
C GLU A 47 15.10 10.03 10.37
N ARG A 48 16.23 10.47 9.81
CA ARG A 48 16.44 11.88 9.42
C ARG A 48 16.00 12.06 7.98
N LEU A 49 14.90 12.77 7.79
CA LEU A 49 14.44 13.14 6.46
C LEU A 49 15.37 14.17 5.84
N SER A 50 15.71 13.96 4.57
CA SER A 50 16.43 14.96 3.80
C SER A 50 15.57 16.20 3.57
N ARG A 51 16.19 17.30 3.11
CA ARG A 51 15.43 18.52 2.78
C ARG A 51 14.40 18.27 1.67
N LEU A 52 14.70 17.41 0.70
CA LEU A 52 13.79 17.09 -0.40
C LEU A 52 12.64 16.19 0.09
N GLN A 53 12.92 15.18 0.91
CA GLN A 53 11.85 14.36 1.53
C GLN A 53 10.90 15.20 2.36
N LYS A 54 11.39 16.21 3.09
CA LYS A 54 10.52 17.12 3.86
C LYS A 54 9.59 17.93 2.95
N VAL A 55 10.09 18.40 1.80
CA VAL A 55 9.26 19.06 0.80
C VAL A 55 8.23 18.08 0.24
N ALA A 56 8.64 16.86 -0.12
CA ALA A 56 7.72 15.83 -0.61
C ALA A 56 6.62 15.50 0.41
N VAL A 57 6.97 15.36 1.69
CA VAL A 57 6.01 15.16 2.79
C VAL A 57 5.04 16.34 2.91
N GLY A 58 5.53 17.58 2.79
CA GLY A 58 4.68 18.77 2.80
C GLY A 58 3.68 18.79 1.64
N CYS A 59 4.15 18.50 0.43
CA CYS A 59 3.29 18.40 -0.75
C CYS A 59 2.24 17.28 -0.61
N ALA A 60 2.66 16.09 -0.17
CA ALA A 60 1.78 14.97 0.09
C ALA A 60 0.73 15.30 1.17
N ALA A 61 1.14 15.94 2.27
CA ALA A 61 0.24 16.36 3.34
C ALA A 61 -0.80 17.39 2.87
N LEU A 62 -0.45 18.28 1.94
CA LEU A 62 -1.41 19.22 1.33
C LEU A 62 -2.46 18.49 0.49
N GLY A 63 -2.05 17.58 -0.41
CA GLY A 63 -2.98 16.83 -1.25
C GLY A 63 -3.92 15.94 -0.42
N VAL A 64 -3.36 15.24 0.57
CA VAL A 64 -4.12 14.42 1.51
C VAL A 64 -5.04 15.27 2.41
N GLY A 65 -4.60 16.45 2.84
CA GLY A 65 -5.41 17.37 3.63
C GLY A 65 -6.60 17.94 2.87
N HIS A 66 -6.41 18.25 1.57
CA HIS A 66 -7.49 18.64 0.68
C HIS A 66 -8.51 17.49 0.52
N GLU A 67 -8.02 16.27 0.29
CA GLU A 67 -8.89 15.11 0.15
C GLU A 67 -9.69 14.84 1.43
N LEU A 68 -9.06 15.00 2.60
CA LEU A 68 -9.74 14.87 3.88
C LEU A 68 -10.80 15.96 4.09
N TYR A 69 -10.53 17.19 3.66
CA TYR A 69 -11.50 18.29 3.73
C TYR A 69 -12.75 18.01 2.88
N GLN A 70 -12.57 17.45 1.68
CA GLN A 70 -13.70 17.09 0.82
C GLN A 70 -14.56 15.96 1.38
N HIS A 71 -13.94 14.95 2.00
CA HIS A 71 -14.65 13.77 2.49
C HIS A 71 -15.18 13.91 3.92
N GLY A 72 -14.71 14.91 4.68
CA GLY A 72 -15.34 15.40 5.91
C GLY A 72 -15.27 14.47 7.13
N SER A 73 -14.74 13.25 7.02
CA SER A 73 -14.69 12.29 8.12
C SER A 73 -13.63 11.20 7.92
N PHE A 74 -13.03 10.75 9.03
CA PHE A 74 -12.25 9.51 9.05
C PHE A 74 -13.18 8.32 9.25
N ALA A 75 -13.35 7.53 8.20
CA ALA A 75 -13.96 6.22 8.33
C ALA A 75 -13.02 5.27 9.09
N TRP A 76 -13.57 4.30 9.80
CA TRP A 76 -12.76 3.37 10.58
C TRP A 76 -11.89 2.49 9.67
N GLU A 77 -12.37 2.20 8.45
CA GLU A 77 -11.66 1.49 7.38
C GLU A 77 -10.37 2.24 7.02
N THR A 78 -10.46 3.56 6.82
CA THR A 78 -9.32 4.45 6.54
C THR A 78 -8.28 4.36 7.65
N LEU A 79 -8.71 4.41 8.92
CA LEU A 79 -7.82 4.34 10.07
C LEU A 79 -7.14 2.97 10.19
N VAL A 80 -7.88 1.88 9.96
CA VAL A 80 -7.34 0.52 10.01
C VAL A 80 -6.26 0.32 8.95
N VAL A 81 -6.44 0.82 7.73
CA VAL A 81 -5.42 0.76 6.68
C VAL A 81 -4.22 1.64 7.04
N MET A 82 -4.46 2.91 7.35
CA MET A 82 -3.42 3.91 7.62
C MET A 82 -2.51 3.50 8.79
N ILE A 83 -3.08 2.92 9.85
CA ILE A 83 -2.36 2.56 11.07
C ILE A 83 -1.90 1.10 11.06
N GLY A 84 -2.70 0.19 10.50
CA GLY A 84 -2.44 -1.25 10.57
C GLY A 84 -1.20 -1.68 9.78
N TYR A 85 -0.98 -1.13 8.57
CA TYR A 85 0.23 -1.43 7.80
C TYR A 85 1.52 -0.96 8.48
N PRO A 86 1.64 0.29 8.98
CA PRO A 86 2.83 0.69 9.72
C PRO A 86 3.12 -0.18 10.93
N ILE A 87 2.10 -0.52 11.73
CA ILE A 87 2.27 -1.42 12.88
C ILE A 87 2.74 -2.80 12.41
N TYR A 88 2.14 -3.35 11.35
CA TYR A 88 2.55 -4.63 10.76
C TYR A 88 4.03 -4.63 10.38
N PHE A 89 4.48 -3.63 9.62
CA PHE A 89 5.88 -3.56 9.19
C PHE A 89 6.85 -3.31 10.35
N VAL A 90 6.48 -2.47 11.32
CA VAL A 90 7.28 -2.25 12.54
C VAL A 90 7.43 -3.55 13.33
N LEU A 91 6.33 -4.27 13.54
CA LEU A 91 6.33 -5.52 14.31
C LEU A 91 7.18 -6.58 13.61
N ARG A 92 7.04 -6.73 12.29
CA ARG A 92 7.87 -7.65 11.50
C ARG A 92 9.36 -7.35 11.65
N ARG A 93 9.73 -6.08 11.52
CA ARG A 93 11.13 -5.66 11.62
C ARG A 93 11.69 -5.85 13.03
N ARG A 94 10.89 -5.59 14.08
CA ARG A 94 11.29 -5.83 15.47
C ARG A 94 11.41 -7.31 15.81
N CYS A 95 10.49 -8.14 15.31
CA CYS A 95 10.51 -9.59 15.50
C CYS A 95 11.44 -10.33 14.53
N ARG A 96 12.11 -9.60 13.62
CA ARG A 96 12.97 -10.15 12.55
C ARG A 96 12.26 -11.18 11.66
N THR A 97 10.96 -10.98 11.44
CA THR A 97 10.12 -11.81 10.54
C THR A 97 9.84 -11.13 9.20
N ASP A 98 10.59 -10.08 8.88
CA ASP A 98 10.58 -9.32 7.62
C ASP A 98 11.24 -10.06 6.44
N HIS A 99 11.47 -11.37 6.57
CA HIS A 99 11.96 -12.27 5.52
C HIS A 99 10.85 -13.16 4.95
N LEU A 100 11.15 -13.87 3.86
CA LEU A 100 10.18 -14.75 3.17
C LEU A 100 9.60 -15.83 4.09
N GLY A 101 10.42 -16.45 4.94
CA GLY A 101 9.93 -17.39 5.96
C GLY A 101 8.88 -16.82 6.91
N GLY A 102 9.00 -15.55 7.31
CA GLY A 102 7.98 -14.89 8.14
C GLY A 102 6.70 -14.64 7.36
N LEU A 103 6.80 -14.33 6.06
CA LEU A 103 5.63 -14.19 5.17
C LEU A 103 4.92 -15.52 4.98
N TRP A 104 5.68 -16.59 4.78
CA TRP A 104 5.15 -17.95 4.74
C TRP A 104 4.41 -18.32 6.02
N CYS A 105 4.96 -17.98 7.19
CA CYS A 105 4.28 -18.21 8.47
C CYS A 105 2.98 -17.40 8.58
N ASP A 106 3.00 -16.11 8.22
CA ASP A 106 1.79 -15.28 8.20
C ASP A 106 0.72 -15.87 7.27
N MET A 107 1.10 -16.29 6.06
CA MET A 107 0.17 -16.91 5.09
C MET A 107 -0.36 -18.27 5.58
N GLY A 108 0.50 -19.12 6.16
CA GLY A 108 0.10 -20.41 6.70
C GLY A 108 -0.91 -20.27 7.84
N LEU A 109 -0.75 -19.27 8.71
CA LEU A 109 -1.69 -18.97 9.79
C LEU A 109 -3.02 -18.39 9.28
N LEU A 110 -3.02 -17.75 8.10
CA LEU A 110 -4.22 -17.24 7.45
C LEU A 110 -4.95 -18.30 6.62
N LEU A 111 -4.31 -19.43 6.33
CA LEU A 111 -4.89 -20.49 5.50
C LEU A 111 -6.24 -21.03 6.02
N PRO A 112 -6.45 -21.30 7.32
CA PRO A 112 -7.75 -21.76 7.83
C PRO A 112 -8.86 -20.74 7.59
N TRP A 113 -8.54 -19.45 7.72
CA TRP A 113 -9.49 -18.36 7.49
C TRP A 113 -9.79 -18.18 6.01
N ALA A 114 -8.78 -18.30 5.14
CA ALA A 114 -8.98 -18.30 3.69
C ALA A 114 -9.91 -19.44 3.26
N LEU A 115 -9.69 -20.66 3.79
CA LEU A 115 -10.57 -21.80 3.53
C LEU A 115 -12.00 -21.55 4.04
N TYR A 116 -12.15 -20.98 5.23
CA TYR A 116 -13.47 -20.60 5.76
C TYR A 116 -14.21 -19.65 4.79
N PHE A 117 -13.56 -18.60 4.28
CA PHE A 117 -14.17 -17.68 3.33
C PHE A 117 -14.47 -18.32 1.97
N VAL A 118 -13.64 -19.26 1.51
CA VAL A 118 -13.92 -20.01 0.26
C VAL A 118 -15.16 -20.90 0.42
N ILE A 119 -15.30 -21.60 1.56
CA ILE A 119 -16.42 -22.52 1.82
C ILE A 119 -17.73 -21.75 2.03
N GLN A 120 -17.69 -20.62 2.74
CA GLN A 120 -18.85 -19.77 3.00
C GLN A 120 -19.12 -18.77 1.87
N GLY A 121 -18.25 -18.72 0.87
CA GLY A 121 -18.33 -17.78 -0.23
C GLY A 121 -19.51 -18.10 -1.17
N PRO A 122 -19.91 -17.11 -2.00
CA PRO A 122 -21.03 -17.29 -2.93
C PRO A 122 -20.70 -18.20 -4.12
N LEU A 123 -19.43 -18.51 -4.35
CA LEU A 123 -18.96 -19.36 -5.45
C LEU A 123 -19.15 -20.84 -5.13
N SER A 124 -19.97 -21.52 -5.91
CA SER A 124 -20.20 -22.96 -5.84
C SER A 124 -19.33 -23.73 -6.84
N ALA A 125 -19.23 -25.05 -6.66
CA ALA A 125 -18.57 -25.92 -7.64
C ALA A 125 -19.27 -25.87 -9.02
N ALA A 126 -20.58 -25.59 -9.06
CA ALA A 126 -21.33 -25.43 -10.30
C ALA A 126 -20.88 -24.18 -11.08
N ASP A 127 -20.53 -23.09 -10.38
CA ASP A 127 -20.06 -21.85 -11.00
C ASP A 127 -18.69 -22.03 -11.67
N LEU A 128 -17.81 -22.82 -11.05
CA LEU A 128 -16.51 -23.19 -11.63
C LEU A 128 -16.66 -24.07 -12.88
N ILE A 129 -17.64 -24.96 -12.90
CA ILE A 129 -17.95 -25.78 -14.08
C ILE A 129 -18.53 -24.90 -15.20
N ALA A 130 -19.40 -23.94 -14.86
CA ALA A 130 -19.97 -22.99 -15.81
C ALA A 130 -18.92 -22.03 -16.39
N HIS A 131 -17.85 -21.74 -15.65
CA HIS A 131 -16.77 -20.83 -16.05
C HIS A 131 -15.40 -21.52 -15.97
N PRO A 132 -15.08 -22.43 -16.90
CA PRO A 132 -13.87 -23.26 -16.83
C PRO A 132 -12.56 -22.44 -16.86
N GLY A 133 -12.59 -21.20 -17.37
CA GLY A 133 -11.45 -20.29 -17.32
C GLY A 133 -11.00 -19.93 -15.90
N LEU A 134 -11.88 -20.02 -14.89
CA LEU A 134 -11.55 -19.73 -13.50
C LEU A 134 -10.52 -20.70 -12.92
N TYR A 135 -10.48 -21.96 -13.38
CA TYR A 135 -9.48 -22.94 -12.95
C TYR A 135 -8.05 -22.50 -13.24
N GLY A 136 -7.83 -21.78 -14.34
CA GLY A 136 -6.53 -21.19 -14.68
C GLY A 136 -6.33 -19.80 -14.08
N LEU A 137 -7.39 -18.97 -14.09
CA LEU A 137 -7.29 -17.57 -13.70
C LEU A 137 -7.05 -17.38 -12.20
N ILE A 138 -7.71 -18.15 -11.33
CA ILE A 138 -7.56 -18.08 -9.87
C ILE A 138 -6.11 -18.33 -9.43
N PRO A 139 -5.46 -19.46 -9.78
CA PRO A 139 -4.07 -19.69 -9.39
C PRO A 139 -3.10 -18.69 -10.04
N LEU A 140 -3.38 -18.20 -11.25
CA LEU A 140 -2.57 -17.19 -11.91
C LEU A 140 -2.60 -15.85 -11.17
N LEU A 141 -3.80 -15.36 -10.83
CA LEU A 141 -3.97 -14.13 -10.04
C LEU A 141 -3.37 -14.28 -8.64
N GLY A 142 -3.49 -15.47 -8.05
CA GLY A 142 -2.83 -15.82 -6.79
C GLY A 142 -1.30 -15.73 -6.88
N ALA A 143 -0.70 -16.29 -7.92
CA ALA A 143 0.73 -16.22 -8.17
C ALA A 143 1.22 -14.78 -8.42
N PHE A 144 0.45 -14.00 -9.18
CA PHE A 144 0.75 -12.58 -9.42
C PHE A 144 0.69 -11.77 -8.12
N SER A 145 -0.34 -11.98 -7.30
CA SER A 145 -0.50 -11.30 -6.01
C SER A 145 0.60 -11.71 -5.02
N ALA A 146 0.94 -13.00 -4.96
CA ALA A 146 2.00 -13.51 -4.11
C ALA A 146 3.37 -12.94 -4.49
N SER A 147 3.69 -12.87 -5.79
CA SER A 147 4.94 -12.30 -6.28
C SER A 147 5.04 -10.80 -5.99
N ALA A 148 3.96 -10.04 -6.18
CA ALA A 148 3.89 -8.63 -5.80
C ALA A 148 4.11 -8.43 -4.29
N LEU A 149 3.44 -9.23 -3.45
CA LEU A 149 3.58 -9.15 -1.99
C LEU A 149 4.98 -9.54 -1.51
N ILE A 150 5.58 -10.55 -2.12
CA ILE A 150 6.97 -10.95 -1.88
C ILE A 150 7.92 -9.77 -2.17
N ALA A 151 7.77 -9.14 -3.33
CA ALA A 151 8.58 -7.98 -3.71
C ALA A 151 8.37 -6.82 -2.71
N TYR A 152 7.12 -6.56 -2.31
CA TYR A 152 6.77 -5.50 -1.35
C TYR A 152 7.41 -5.73 0.03
N VAL A 153 7.35 -6.95 0.56
CA VAL A 153 7.98 -7.32 1.83
C VAL A 153 9.50 -7.19 1.74
N LEU A 154 10.11 -7.68 0.66
CA LEU A 154 11.56 -7.57 0.47
C LEU A 154 12.00 -6.10 0.38
N ALA A 155 11.27 -5.27 -0.36
CA ALA A 155 11.53 -3.84 -0.45
C ALA A 155 11.44 -3.15 0.93
N SER A 156 10.43 -3.49 1.74
CA SER A 156 10.25 -2.94 3.10
C SER A 156 11.43 -3.20 4.03
N ARG A 157 12.16 -4.31 3.81
CA ARG A 157 13.35 -4.68 4.56
C ARG A 157 14.61 -3.97 4.07
N MET A 158 14.71 -3.76 2.76
CA MET A 158 15.90 -3.19 2.11
C MET A 158 15.96 -1.67 2.22
N LEU A 159 14.81 -1.01 2.42
CA LEU A 159 14.69 0.44 2.40
C LEU A 159 14.49 1.01 3.82
N PRO A 160 14.94 2.26 4.06
CA PRO A 160 14.48 3.04 5.21
C PRO A 160 12.96 3.16 5.22
N PHE A 161 12.35 3.15 6.40
CA PHE A 161 10.90 3.06 6.55
C PHE A 161 10.18 4.28 5.94
N SER A 162 10.78 5.47 6.10
CA SER A 162 10.27 6.71 5.50
C SER A 162 10.37 6.70 3.98
N LEU A 163 11.45 6.14 3.42
CA LEU A 163 11.63 6.06 1.97
C LEU A 163 10.66 5.04 1.37
N PHE A 164 10.52 3.88 2.02
CA PHE A 164 9.55 2.87 1.62
C PHE A 164 8.13 3.44 1.59
N GLY A 165 7.73 4.18 2.63
CA GLY A 165 6.46 4.89 2.68
C GLY A 165 6.28 5.88 1.53
N LEU A 166 7.27 6.75 1.28
CA LEU A 166 7.20 7.73 0.19
C LEU A 166 7.11 7.08 -1.20
N LEU A 167 7.79 5.96 -1.42
CA LEU A 167 7.73 5.22 -2.68
C LEU A 167 6.35 4.61 -2.93
N SER A 168 5.57 4.33 -1.89
CA SER A 168 4.18 3.88 -2.06
C SER A 168 3.30 4.94 -2.75
N TYR A 169 3.70 6.23 -2.82
CA TYR A 169 2.99 7.20 -3.65
C TYR A 169 3.11 6.95 -5.16
N VAL A 170 4.00 6.08 -5.60
CA VAL A 170 4.05 5.65 -7.00
C VAL A 170 2.76 4.91 -7.39
N GLU A 171 2.17 4.15 -6.46
CA GLU A 171 0.93 3.41 -6.70
C GLU A 171 -0.24 4.31 -7.14
N PRO A 172 -0.67 5.35 -6.38
CA PRO A 172 -1.75 6.22 -6.81
C PRO A 172 -1.43 6.98 -8.11
N VAL A 173 -0.16 7.30 -8.39
CA VAL A 173 0.22 7.92 -9.68
C VAL A 173 0.03 6.95 -10.84
N LEU A 174 0.42 5.68 -10.67
CA LEU A 174 0.22 4.65 -11.69
C LEU A 174 -1.27 4.37 -11.91
N LEU A 175 -2.07 4.33 -10.84
CA LEU A 175 -3.52 4.14 -10.93
C LEU A 175 -4.18 5.27 -11.74
N VAL A 176 -3.85 6.53 -11.46
CA VAL A 176 -4.33 7.67 -12.24
C VAL A 176 -3.89 7.57 -13.71
N GLY A 177 -2.64 7.18 -13.96
CA GLY A 177 -2.14 6.96 -15.31
C GLY A 177 -2.94 5.90 -16.08
N VAL A 178 -3.26 4.78 -15.44
CA VAL A 178 -4.10 3.72 -16.02
C VAL A 178 -5.55 4.21 -16.24
N ALA A 179 -6.14 4.91 -15.27
CA ALA A 179 -7.49 5.45 -15.39
C ALA A 179 -7.63 6.40 -16.59
N LEU A 180 -6.64 7.29 -16.80
CA LEU A 180 -6.59 8.18 -17.97
C LEU A 180 -6.46 7.39 -19.29
N LEU A 181 -5.68 6.31 -19.32
CA LEU A 181 -5.56 5.43 -20.50
C LEU A 181 -6.87 4.69 -20.80
N LEU A 182 -7.68 4.42 -19.77
CA LEU A 182 -9.02 3.84 -19.90
C LEU A 182 -10.08 4.88 -20.29
N GLY A 183 -9.71 6.16 -20.42
CA GLY A 183 -10.58 7.24 -20.86
C GLY A 183 -11.30 7.99 -19.75
N GLU A 184 -10.95 7.76 -18.48
CA GLU A 184 -11.48 8.55 -17.37
C GLU A 184 -10.89 9.97 -17.38
N THR A 185 -11.67 10.94 -16.90
CA THR A 185 -11.25 12.34 -16.81
C THR A 185 -11.16 12.81 -15.38
N ILE A 186 -10.09 13.52 -15.04
CA ILE A 186 -9.90 14.12 -13.72
C ILE A 186 -10.84 15.32 -13.57
N GLY A 187 -11.72 15.25 -12.57
CA GLY A 187 -12.65 16.34 -12.27
C GLY A 187 -11.90 17.62 -11.82
N PRO A 188 -12.45 18.82 -12.06
CA PRO A 188 -11.81 20.10 -11.69
C PRO A 188 -11.37 20.15 -10.21
N ASP A 189 -12.20 19.61 -9.32
CA ASP A 189 -11.98 19.66 -7.87
C ASP A 189 -10.88 18.68 -7.41
N GLN A 190 -10.58 17.65 -8.20
CA GLN A 190 -9.59 16.62 -7.85
C GLN A 190 -8.15 17.07 -8.14
N TRP A 191 -7.96 18.09 -8.98
CA TRP A 191 -6.62 18.62 -9.31
C TRP A 191 -5.87 19.13 -8.10
N LEU A 192 -6.58 19.71 -7.13
CA LEU A 192 -6.01 20.20 -5.87
C LEU A 192 -5.50 19.06 -4.97
N THR A 193 -5.98 17.83 -5.18
CA THR A 193 -5.49 16.63 -4.50
C THR A 193 -4.31 16.00 -5.25
N TYR A 194 -4.43 15.81 -6.56
CA TYR A 194 -3.45 15.05 -7.34
C TYR A 194 -2.15 15.83 -7.61
N LEU A 195 -2.24 17.13 -7.88
CA LEU A 195 -1.09 17.95 -8.25
C LEU A 195 -0.02 18.02 -7.13
N PRO A 196 -0.39 18.23 -5.85
CA PRO A 196 0.57 18.14 -4.75
C PRO A 196 1.24 16.76 -4.63
N ILE A 197 0.52 15.67 -4.94
CA ILE A 197 1.09 14.31 -4.83
C ILE A 197 2.03 14.00 -5.97
N TRP A 198 1.69 14.42 -7.19
CA TRP A 198 2.60 14.34 -8.32
C TRP A 198 3.88 15.14 -8.04
N ALA A 199 3.74 16.33 -7.44
CA ALA A 199 4.90 17.11 -7.00
C ALA A 199 5.71 16.36 -5.93
N ALA A 200 5.06 15.73 -4.95
CA ALA A 200 5.74 14.93 -3.92
C ALA A 200 6.54 13.77 -4.52
N VAL A 201 5.94 13.02 -5.45
CA VAL A 201 6.60 11.91 -6.16
C VAL A 201 7.74 12.43 -7.02
N LEU A 202 7.56 13.53 -7.76
CA LEU A 202 8.62 14.13 -8.58
C LEU A 202 9.81 14.54 -7.72
N VAL A 203 9.58 15.18 -6.58
CA VAL A 203 10.64 15.55 -5.62
C VAL A 203 11.38 14.32 -5.11
N LEU A 204 10.66 13.24 -4.81
CA LEU A 204 11.25 11.98 -4.36
C LEU A 204 12.13 11.34 -5.45
N VAL A 205 11.65 11.31 -6.70
CA VAL A 205 12.40 10.80 -7.84
C VAL A 205 13.68 11.61 -8.06
N LEU A 206 13.59 12.95 -8.03
CA LEU A 206 14.74 13.84 -8.16
C LEU A 206 15.77 13.62 -7.04
N GLU A 207 15.29 13.38 -5.82
CA GLU A 207 16.16 13.04 -4.69
C GLU A 207 16.87 11.70 -4.89
N GLY A 208 16.13 10.66 -5.27
CA GLY A 208 16.68 9.34 -5.57
C GLY A 208 17.76 9.42 -6.64
N PHE A 209 17.51 10.16 -7.71
CA PHE A 209 18.48 10.38 -8.79
C PHE A 209 19.73 11.11 -8.29
N LYS A 210 19.57 12.18 -7.50
CA LYS A 210 20.69 12.92 -6.89
C LYS A 210 21.51 12.04 -5.94
N HIS A 211 20.86 11.14 -5.19
CA HIS A 211 21.53 10.22 -4.29
C HIS A 211 22.36 9.18 -5.05
N LEU A 212 21.80 8.59 -6.10
CA LEU A 212 22.49 7.64 -6.99
C LEU A 212 23.70 8.28 -7.67
N LEU A 213 23.55 9.48 -8.21
CA LEU A 213 24.66 10.23 -8.84
C LEU A 213 25.79 10.53 -7.85
N ARG A 214 25.47 10.84 -6.59
CA ARG A 214 26.46 11.11 -5.54
C ARG A 214 27.19 9.84 -5.08
N GLN A 215 26.49 8.71 -5.02
CA GLN A 215 27.13 7.41 -4.73
C GLN A 215 28.09 7.01 -5.86
N ARG A 216 27.67 7.16 -7.12
CA ARG A 216 28.50 6.82 -8.29
C ARG A 216 29.78 7.65 -8.41
N ARG A 217 29.74 8.92 -7.98
CA ARG A 217 30.93 9.81 -7.90
C ARG A 217 31.88 9.51 -6.73
N ARG A 218 31.48 8.69 -5.76
CA ARG A 218 32.35 8.26 -4.64
C ARG A 218 32.98 6.89 -4.88
N SER A 219 32.46 6.14 -5.85
CA SER A 219 32.98 4.83 -6.27
C SER A 219 33.94 4.91 -7.47
N VAL A 220 34.21 6.11 -7.98
CA VAL A 220 35.23 6.45 -8.98
C VAL A 220 36.23 7.35 -8.29
#